data_AF-A0A7V2H8Q6-F1
#
_entry.id   AF-A0A7V2H8Q6-F1
#
_cell.length_a   1.000
_cell.length_b   1.000
_cell.length_c   1.000
_cell.angle_alpha   90.00
_cell.angle_beta   90.00
_cell.angle_gamma   90.00
#
_symmetry.space_group_name_H-M   'P 1'
#
loop_
_entity.id
_entity.type
_entity.pdbx_description
1 polymer ?
#
loop_
_entity_poly.entity_id
_entity_poly.type
_entity_poly.pdbx_seq_one_letter_code
_entity_poly.pdbx_strand_id
1 'polypeptide(L)'
;MDSSRSFSPLAARIVLGCVVAAFVALVGRVVYLQTIGRQRTIMQADRQQHLTETLHARRGSIFDRNGLLMAGTIQRRALFLDPKFML
;
A
#
# COMPACT_ATOMS: atom_id res chain seq x y z
N MET A 1 12.32 27.02 -49.01
CA MET A 1 13.71 26.96 -49.53
C MET A 1 14.42 26.03 -48.59
N ASP A 2 14.24 24.74 -48.87
CA ASP A 2 14.17 23.72 -47.84
C ASP A 2 15.56 23.13 -47.60
N SER A 3 16.01 23.21 -46.35
CA SER A 3 17.29 22.69 -45.91
C SER A 3 17.17 21.19 -45.66
N SER A 4 17.37 20.38 -46.71
CA SER A 4 17.42 18.92 -46.60
C SER A 4 18.70 18.48 -45.90
N ARG A 5 18.66 18.37 -44.56
CA ARG A 5 19.72 17.72 -43.79
C ARG A 5 19.69 16.22 -44.09
N SER A 6 20.68 15.72 -44.81
CA SER A 6 20.85 14.27 -45.03
C SER A 6 21.10 13.57 -43.70
N PHE A 7 20.16 12.73 -43.28
CA PHE A 7 20.31 11.86 -42.12
C PHE A 7 21.43 10.83 -42.40
N SER A 8 22.55 10.93 -41.67
CA SER A 8 23.57 9.89 -41.73
C SER A 8 23.05 8.61 -41.04
N PRO A 9 22.92 7.48 -41.75
CA PRO A 9 22.38 6.25 -41.18
C PRO A 9 23.26 5.67 -40.07
N LEU A 10 24.55 6.00 -40.05
CA LEU A 10 25.48 5.61 -38.98
C LEU A 10 25.20 6.39 -37.69
N ALA A 11 25.04 7.72 -37.80
CA ALA A 11 24.73 8.57 -36.65
C ALA A 11 23.38 8.18 -36.02
N ALA A 12 22.38 7.88 -36.86
CA ALA A 12 21.08 7.39 -36.39
C ALA A 12 21.18 6.05 -35.62
N ARG A 13 21.99 5.10 -36.11
CA ARG A 13 22.24 3.81 -35.43
C ARG A 13 22.95 3.99 -34.09
N ILE A 14 23.94 4.88 -34.02
CA ILE A 14 24.67 5.18 -32.78
C ILE A 14 23.71 5.78 -31.75
N VAL A 15 22.91 6.77 -32.14
CA VAL A 15 21.92 7.40 -31.25
C VAL A 15 20.90 6.38 -30.76
N LEU A 16 20.38 5.52 -31.64
CA LEU A 16 19.46 4.46 -31.26
C LEU A 16 20.11 3.47 -30.27
N GLY A 17 21.36 3.07 -30.51
CA GLY A 17 22.12 2.21 -29.61
C GLY A 17 22.30 2.83 -28.21
N CYS A 18 22.61 4.12 -28.14
CA CYS A 18 22.71 4.85 -26.87
C CYS A 18 21.37 4.91 -26.12
N VAL A 19 20.27 5.15 -26.84
CA VAL A 19 18.93 5.18 -26.23
C VAL A 19 18.55 3.80 -25.69
N VAL A 20 18.80 2.73 -26.44
CA VAL A 20 18.54 1.36 -25.98
C VAL A 20 19.39 1.02 -24.77
N ALA A 21 20.68 1.36 -24.76
CA ALA A 21 21.57 1.13 -23.63
C ALA A 21 21.09 1.87 -22.36
N ALA A 22 20.66 3.13 -22.50
CA ALA A 22 20.10 3.90 -21.40
C ALA A 22 18.80 3.27 -20.86
N PHE A 23 17.94 2.76 -21.76
CA PHE A 23 16.71 2.09 -21.39
C PHE A 23 16.97 0.78 -20.62
N VAL A 24 17.91 -0.03 -21.09
CA VAL A 24 18.34 -1.27 -20.41
C VAL A 24 18.91 -0.97 -19.02
N ALA A 25 19.73 0.08 -18.89
CA ALA A 25 20.26 0.50 -17.59
C ALA A 25 19.15 0.89 -16.60
N LEU A 26 18.11 1.59 -17.08
CA LEU A 26 16.96 2.00 -16.27
C LEU A 26 16.11 0.79 -15.85
N VAL A 27 15.83 -0.14 -16.76
CA VAL A 27 15.15 -1.40 -16.45
C VAL A 27 15.96 -2.21 -15.43
N GLY A 28 17.27 -2.34 -15.62
CA GLY A 28 18.17 -3.01 -14.67
C GLY A 28 18.14 -2.37 -13.28
N ARG A 29 18.11 -1.03 -13.21
CA ARG A 29 17.97 -0.30 -11.94
C ARG A 29 16.63 -0.57 -11.27
N VAL A 30 15.54 -0.58 -12.02
CA VAL A 30 14.20 -0.90 -11.50
C VAL A 30 14.15 -2.33 -10.98
N VAL A 31 14.67 -3.29 -11.75
CA VAL A 31 14.77 -4.69 -11.32
C VAL A 31 15.60 -4.77 -10.04
N TYR A 32 16.81 -4.20 -9.99
CA TYR A 32 17.65 -4.19 -8.80
C TYR A 32 16.95 -3.64 -7.55
N LEU A 33 16.26 -2.49 -7.68
CA LEU A 33 15.50 -1.90 -6.58
C LEU A 33 14.31 -2.77 -6.18
N GLN A 34 13.62 -3.39 -7.14
CA GLN A 34 12.52 -4.30 -6.87
C GLN A 34 12.97 -5.62 -6.27
N THR A 35 14.16 -6.16 -6.59
CA THR A 35 14.66 -7.42 -6.00
C THR A 35 15.14 -7.22 -4.57
N ILE A 36 15.86 -6.12 -4.29
CA ILE A 36 16.37 -5.82 -2.93
C ILE A 36 15.26 -5.25 -2.04
N GLY A 37 14.34 -4.46 -2.61
CA GLY A 37 13.23 -3.83 -1.89
C GLY A 37 11.96 -4.67 -1.79
N ARG A 38 11.83 -5.78 -2.54
CA ARG A 38 10.58 -6.57 -2.67
C ARG A 38 9.98 -6.98 -1.33
N GLN A 39 10.83 -7.41 -0.41
CA GLN A 39 10.36 -7.89 0.89
C GLN A 39 9.71 -6.77 1.70
N ARG A 40 10.19 -5.53 1.58
CA ARG A 40 9.60 -4.39 2.30
C ARG A 40 8.25 -3.98 1.73
N THR A 41 8.09 -3.97 0.40
CA THR A 41 6.81 -3.62 -0.23
C THR A 41 5.74 -4.67 0.03
N ILE A 42 6.09 -5.96 -0.03
CA ILE A 42 5.13 -7.05 0.27
C ILE A 42 4.76 -7.04 1.76
N MET A 43 5.72 -6.88 2.68
CA MET A 43 5.41 -6.78 4.12
C MET A 43 4.58 -5.54 4.46
N GLN A 44 4.77 -4.41 3.76
CA GLN A 44 3.96 -3.21 3.95
C GLN A 44 2.54 -3.39 3.41
N ALA A 45 2.39 -4.02 2.24
CA ALA A 45 1.08 -4.35 1.67
C ALA A 45 0.30 -5.32 2.58
N ASP A 46 0.96 -6.34 3.11
CA ASP A 46 0.37 -7.34 4.01
C ASP A 46 -0.10 -6.71 5.34
N ARG A 47 0.70 -5.80 5.90
CA ARG A 47 0.34 -5.02 7.10
C ARG A 47 -0.80 -4.02 6.87
N GLN A 48 -0.99 -3.55 5.64
CA GLN A 48 -2.09 -2.64 5.29
C GLN A 48 -3.40 -3.38 5.02
N GLN A 49 -3.34 -4.66 4.63
CA GLN A 49 -4.53 -5.46 4.33
C GLN A 49 -5.06 -6.24 5.54
N HIS A 50 -4.19 -6.62 6.47
CA HIS A 50 -4.58 -7.37 7.67
C HIS A 50 -4.57 -6.49 8.91
N LEU A 51 -5.72 -5.89 9.22
CA LEU A 51 -5.98 -5.28 10.54
C LEU A 51 -6.30 -6.41 11.53
N THR A 52 -5.33 -6.74 12.38
CA THR A 52 -5.56 -7.64 13.52
C THR A 52 -6.26 -6.84 14.63
N GLU A 53 -7.58 -6.84 14.61
CA GLU A 53 -8.39 -6.30 15.70
C GLU A 53 -8.51 -7.34 16.83
N THR A 54 -8.16 -6.94 18.05
CA THR A 54 -8.30 -7.82 19.21
C THR A 54 -9.75 -7.85 19.65
N LEU A 55 -10.41 -9.00 19.44
CA LEU A 55 -11.77 -9.22 19.94
C LEU A 55 -11.74 -9.30 21.47
N HIS A 56 -12.25 -8.27 22.13
CA HIS A 56 -12.34 -8.23 23.57
C HIS A 56 -13.38 -9.26 24.06
N ALA A 57 -12.96 -10.14 24.97
CA ALA A 57 -13.87 -11.10 25.59
C ALA A 57 -14.97 -10.36 26.36
N ARG A 58 -16.23 -10.75 26.15
CA ARG A 58 -17.37 -10.18 26.88
C ARG A 58 -17.34 -10.69 28.33
N ARG A 59 -17.52 -9.78 29.28
CA ARG A 59 -17.68 -10.14 30.69
C ARG A 59 -18.96 -10.98 30.88
N GLY A 60 -18.86 -12.03 31.69
CA GLY A 60 -20.01 -12.84 32.06
C GLY A 60 -21.08 -12.05 32.82
N SER A 61 -22.32 -12.50 32.74
CA SER A 61 -23.44 -11.97 33.51
C SER A 61 -23.42 -12.48 34.95
N ILE A 62 -23.74 -11.61 35.90
CA ILE A 62 -23.88 -11.94 37.32
C ILE A 62 -25.36 -12.12 37.62
N PHE A 63 -25.70 -13.26 38.21
CA PHE A 63 -27.05 -13.61 38.65
C PHE A 63 -27.10 -13.74 40.17
N ASP A 64 -28.26 -13.48 40.75
CA ASP A 64 -28.57 -13.87 42.12
C ASP A 64 -28.84 -15.38 42.23
N ARG A 65 -28.93 -15.92 43.46
CA ARG A 65 -29.22 -17.33 43.77
C ARG A 65 -30.50 -17.85 43.11
N ASN A 66 -31.46 -16.96 42.85
CA ASN A 66 -32.72 -17.28 42.18
C ASN A 66 -32.64 -17.16 40.65
N GLY A 67 -31.46 -16.92 40.07
CA GLY A 67 -31.26 -16.76 38.62
C GLY A 67 -31.62 -15.38 38.07
N LEU A 68 -31.90 -14.40 38.92
CA LEU A 68 -32.21 -13.03 38.48
C LEU A 68 -30.93 -12.29 38.04
N LEU A 69 -30.95 -11.68 36.86
CA LEU A 69 -29.81 -10.93 36.32
C LEU A 69 -29.58 -9.63 37.10
N MET A 70 -28.40 -9.50 37.72
CA MET A 70 -28.02 -8.31 38.50
C MET A 70 -27.04 -7.41 37.74
N ALA A 71 -26.14 -7.98 36.94
CA ALA A 71 -25.22 -7.22 36.10
C ALA A 71 -24.92 -7.97 34.79
N GLY A 72 -24.98 -7.27 33.67
CA GLY A 72 -24.65 -7.83 32.35
C GLY A 72 -24.07 -6.77 31.43
N THR A 73 -23.23 -7.19 30.50
CA THR A 73 -22.70 -6.31 29.45
C THR A 73 -23.71 -6.24 28.32
N ILE A 74 -24.09 -5.05 27.84
CA ILE A 74 -24.96 -4.86 26.67
C ILE A 74 -24.21 -4.10 25.57
N GLN A 75 -24.46 -4.43 24.30
CA GLN A 75 -23.90 -3.67 23.19
C GLN A 75 -24.63 -2.32 23.09
N ARG A 76 -23.90 -1.21 23.26
CA ARG A 76 -24.40 0.14 22.99
C ARG A 76 -23.78 0.71 21.73
N ARG A 77 -24.56 1.50 21.01
CA ARG A 77 -24.07 2.36 19.93
C ARG A 77 -23.66 3.70 20.56
N ALA A 78 -22.44 4.14 20.29
CA ALA A 78 -21.98 5.48 20.65
C ALA A 78 -21.86 6.31 19.36
N LEU A 79 -22.28 7.58 19.42
CA LEU A 79 -22.06 8.54 18.33
C LEU A 79 -20.74 9.26 18.59
N PHE A 80 -19.88 9.33 17.59
CA PHE A 80 -18.63 10.09 17.63
C PHE A 80 -18.57 11.01 16.41
N LEU A 81 -18.07 12.23 16.61
CA LEU A 81 -17.86 13.23 15.56
C LEU A 81 -16.38 13.63 15.60
N ASP A 82 -15.68 13.51 14.47
CA ASP A 82 -14.30 13.99 14.33
C ASP A 82 -14.32 15.41 13.71
N PRO A 83 -13.96 16.46 14.48
CA PRO A 83 -13.99 17.83 14.00
C PRO A 83 -12.93 18.12 12.93
N LYS A 84 -11.88 17.29 12.79
CA LYS A 84 -10.86 17.49 11.75
C LYS A 84 -11.35 17.16 10.35
N PHE A 85 -12.45 16.42 10.22
CA PHE A 85 -13.06 16.12 8.92
C PHE A 85 -13.99 17.24 8.43
N MET A 86 -14.30 18.22 9.28
CA MET A 86 -15.26 19.30 8.98
C MET A 86 -14.63 20.63 8.53
N LEU A 87 -13.30 20.71 8.46
CA LEU A 87 -12.50 21.90 8.08
C LEU A 87 -11.69 21.61 6.81
#